data_AF-A0A5F8GKR0-F1
#
_entry.id   AF-A0A5F8GKR0-F1
#
_cell.length_a   1.000
_cell.length_b   1.000
_cell.length_c   1.000
_cell.angle_alpha   90.00
_cell.angle_beta   90.00
_cell.angle_gamma   90.00
#
_symmetry.space_group_name_H-M   'P 1'
#
loop_
_entity.id
_entity.type
_entity.pdbx_description
1 polymer ?
#
loop_
_entity_poly.entity_id
_entity_poly.type
_entity_poly.pdbx_seq_one_letter_code
_entity_poly.pdbx_strand_id
1 'polypeptide(L)'
;MPIVDKLKEALKPGRKDSTDDGDLGKLLASSAKKVLLQKIEFEPASKSFSYQLESLKSKYVLLNPKTESAGRHKSCDEAHIRRQGSDHGFESCSDGVPAPQKVLFPVERLSLKWERIYRVGAGLHNLGNTCFLNSTIQCLTYTPPLANYLLSKEHTRNCHQGGFCMLCVMQNHMIQAFANSGNAIKPVSFIRDLKKIARHFRFGNQEDAHEFLRYIIDAMQKACLNGYT
;
A
#
# COMPACT_ATOMS: atom_id res chain seq x y z
N MET A 1 -30.31 -6.98 6.19
CA MET A 1 -30.19 -8.14 5.28
C MET A 1 -28.93 -7.99 4.44
N PRO A 2 -28.08 -9.02 4.37
CA PRO A 2 -26.99 -9.13 3.41
C PRO A 2 -27.43 -8.81 1.97
N ILE A 3 -26.55 -8.20 1.18
CA ILE A 3 -26.85 -7.82 -0.21
C ILE A 3 -27.24 -9.04 -1.08
N VAL A 4 -26.69 -10.20 -0.71
CA VAL A 4 -26.96 -11.51 -1.33
C VAL A 4 -28.43 -11.91 -1.19
N ASP A 5 -29.05 -11.63 -0.04
CA ASP A 5 -30.45 -12.01 0.20
C ASP A 5 -31.39 -11.10 -0.60
N LYS A 6 -31.09 -9.80 -0.68
CA LYS A 6 -31.84 -8.86 -1.54
C LYS A 6 -31.76 -9.24 -3.03
N LEU A 7 -30.59 -9.68 -3.49
CA LEU A 7 -30.39 -10.16 -4.87
C LEU A 7 -31.18 -11.44 -5.13
N LYS A 8 -31.17 -12.40 -4.18
CA LYS A 8 -31.96 -13.63 -4.29
C LYS A 8 -33.47 -13.35 -4.36
N GLU A 9 -34.00 -12.48 -3.50
CA GLU A 9 -35.42 -12.09 -3.57
C GLU A 9 -35.77 -11.42 -4.90
N ALA A 10 -34.90 -10.54 -5.42
CA ALA A 10 -35.13 -9.86 -6.70
C ALA A 10 -35.16 -10.82 -7.91
N LEU A 11 -34.52 -11.98 -7.81
CA LEU A 11 -34.45 -13.00 -8.87
C LEU A 11 -35.61 -14.02 -8.81
N LYS A 12 -36.39 -14.08 -7.72
CA LYS A 12 -37.52 -15.02 -7.57
C LYS A 12 -38.68 -14.83 -8.57
N PRO A 13 -39.03 -13.63 -9.09
CA PRO A 13 -40.21 -13.48 -9.94
C PRO A 13 -40.10 -14.07 -11.37
N GLY A 14 -38.96 -14.64 -11.76
CA GLY A 14 -38.69 -14.99 -13.17
C GLY A 14 -38.64 -16.48 -13.52
N ARG A 15 -38.95 -17.41 -12.61
CA ARG A 15 -38.77 -18.84 -12.88
C ARG A 15 -39.91 -19.41 -13.74
N LYS A 16 -39.90 -19.11 -15.04
CA LYS A 16 -40.39 -20.03 -16.08
C LYS A 16 -39.17 -20.64 -16.74
N ASP A 17 -39.14 -21.96 -16.81
CA ASP A 17 -38.02 -22.75 -17.30
C ASP A 17 -37.68 -22.44 -18.76
N SER A 18 -36.83 -21.45 -18.99
CA SER A 18 -36.18 -21.23 -20.29
C SER A 18 -34.67 -21.45 -20.13
N THR A 19 -34.19 -22.53 -20.75
CA THR A 19 -32.79 -22.93 -20.87
C THR A 19 -32.04 -22.01 -21.83
N ASP A 20 -31.86 -20.74 -21.45
CA ASP A 20 -31.00 -19.79 -22.17
C ASP A 20 -30.11 -19.02 -21.18
N ASP A 21 -28.83 -19.39 -21.15
CA ASP A 21 -27.80 -18.84 -20.25
C ASP A 21 -27.58 -17.33 -20.48
N GLY A 22 -27.94 -16.84 -21.68
CA GLY A 22 -27.88 -15.42 -22.03
C GLY A 22 -28.88 -14.53 -21.30
N ASP A 23 -29.99 -15.08 -20.81
CA ASP A 23 -31.06 -14.31 -20.15
C ASP A 23 -30.81 -14.15 -18.64
N LEU A 24 -30.20 -15.15 -18.01
CA LEU A 24 -29.80 -15.11 -16.59
C LEU A 24 -28.80 -13.98 -16.31
N GLY A 25 -27.82 -13.78 -17.20
CA GLY A 25 -26.84 -12.69 -17.09
C GLY A 25 -27.49 -11.30 -17.10
N LYS A 26 -28.50 -11.10 -17.95
CA LYS A 26 -29.25 -9.84 -18.04
C LYS A 26 -30.14 -9.61 -16.81
N LEU A 27 -30.77 -10.66 -16.31
CA LEU A 27 -31.57 -10.63 -15.07
C LEU A 27 -30.71 -10.32 -13.84
N LEU A 28 -29.51 -10.91 -13.74
CA LEU A 28 -28.53 -10.62 -12.70
C LEU A 28 -28.05 -9.17 -12.76
N ALA A 29 -27.67 -8.69 -13.95
CA ALA A 29 -27.20 -7.31 -14.13
C ALA A 29 -28.29 -6.29 -13.77
N SER A 30 -29.54 -6.53 -14.19
CA SER A 30 -30.67 -5.66 -13.91
C SER A 30 -31.02 -5.64 -12.42
N SER A 31 -31.01 -6.81 -11.77
CA SER A 31 -31.27 -6.96 -10.33
C SER A 31 -30.17 -6.33 -9.48
N ALA A 32 -28.90 -6.53 -9.86
CA ALA A 32 -27.75 -5.93 -9.20
C ALA A 32 -27.76 -4.40 -9.31
N LYS A 33 -28.09 -3.86 -10.48
CA LYS A 33 -28.23 -2.40 -10.67
C LYS A 33 -29.30 -1.81 -9.75
N LYS A 34 -30.44 -2.50 -9.58
CA LYS A 34 -31.52 -2.06 -8.68
C LYS A 34 -31.11 -2.07 -7.20
N VAL A 35 -30.28 -3.03 -6.78
CA VAL A 35 -29.80 -3.14 -5.40
C VAL A 35 -28.65 -2.17 -5.12
N LEU A 36 -27.73 -1.98 -6.07
CA LEU A 36 -26.54 -1.13 -5.89
C LEU A 36 -26.83 0.36 -6.06
N LEU A 37 -27.81 0.74 -6.88
CA LEU A 37 -28.21 2.14 -7.09
C LEU A 37 -29.31 2.59 -6.12
N GLN A 38 -29.69 1.76 -5.15
CA GLN A 38 -30.64 2.18 -4.12
C GLN A 38 -29.96 3.25 -3.26
N LYS A 39 -30.52 4.46 -3.25
CA LYS A 39 -30.01 5.58 -2.44
C LYS A 39 -29.99 5.15 -0.97
N ILE A 40 -28.80 5.00 -0.41
CA ILE A 40 -28.62 4.68 1.01
C ILE A 40 -28.63 6.02 1.75
N GLU A 41 -29.67 6.23 2.54
CA GLU A 41 -29.72 7.34 3.50
C GLU A 41 -29.09 6.86 4.80
N PHE A 42 -27.97 7.48 5.16
CA PHE A 42 -27.25 7.18 6.38
C PHE A 42 -27.86 7.98 7.53
N GLU A 43 -28.52 7.27 8.44
CA GLU A 43 -28.99 7.81 9.71
C GLU A 43 -27.90 7.61 10.78
N PRO A 44 -27.59 8.63 11.61
CA PRO A 44 -26.75 8.45 12.78
C PRO A 44 -27.28 7.34 13.68
N ALA A 45 -26.41 6.43 14.13
CA ALA A 45 -26.82 5.32 14.99
C ALA A 45 -27.43 5.83 16.31
N SER A 46 -28.72 5.57 16.51
CA SER A 46 -29.48 6.01 17.69
C SER A 46 -29.26 5.16 18.94
N LYS A 47 -28.60 3.99 18.81
CA LYS A 47 -28.27 3.10 19.92
C LYS A 47 -26.79 3.17 20.23
N SER A 48 -26.46 3.65 21.43
CA SER A 48 -25.12 3.57 21.98
C SER A 48 -24.73 2.09 22.11
N PHE A 49 -23.59 1.70 21.56
CA PHE A 49 -22.99 0.36 21.65
C PHE A 49 -22.49 0.03 23.08
N SER A 50 -23.03 0.68 24.12
CA SER A 50 -22.50 0.67 25.48
C SER A 50 -22.44 -0.72 26.09
N TYR A 51 -23.45 -1.55 25.87
CA TYR A 51 -23.53 -2.87 26.51
C TYR A 51 -22.53 -3.91 25.96
N GLN A 52 -22.13 -3.82 24.69
CA GLN A 52 -21.10 -4.74 24.15
C GLN A 52 -19.68 -4.23 24.42
N LEU A 53 -19.49 -2.91 24.51
CA LEU A 53 -18.18 -2.32 24.75
C LEU A 53 -17.60 -2.78 26.09
N GLU A 54 -18.44 -2.89 27.13
CA GLU A 54 -18.02 -3.27 28.47
C GLU A 54 -17.46 -4.69 28.55
N SER A 55 -18.09 -5.65 27.87
CA SER A 55 -17.58 -7.02 27.77
C SER A 55 -16.29 -7.14 26.93
N LEU A 56 -16.06 -6.18 26.03
CA LEU A 56 -14.90 -6.16 25.14
C LEU A 56 -13.71 -5.40 25.77
N LYS A 57 -13.95 -4.49 26.73
CA LYS A 57 -12.91 -3.76 27.46
C LYS A 57 -11.94 -4.69 28.21
N SER A 58 -12.41 -5.84 28.68
CA SER A 58 -11.56 -6.83 29.36
C SER A 58 -10.68 -7.63 28.39
N LYS A 59 -10.96 -7.60 27.09
CA LYS A 59 -10.27 -8.38 26.06
C LYS A 59 -9.38 -7.53 25.14
N TYR A 60 -9.62 -6.22 25.06
CA TYR A 60 -8.94 -5.33 24.13
C TYR A 60 -8.42 -4.09 24.86
N VAL A 61 -7.18 -3.69 24.53
CA VAL A 61 -6.57 -2.44 25.00
C VAL A 61 -7.07 -1.28 24.15
N LEU A 62 -7.59 -0.25 24.81
CA LEU A 62 -8.17 0.92 24.17
C LEU A 62 -7.05 1.90 23.79
N LEU A 63 -6.68 1.96 22.52
CA LEU A 63 -5.52 2.74 22.01
C LEU A 63 -5.73 4.27 21.99
N ASN A 64 -6.83 4.78 22.54
CA ASN A 64 -7.04 6.22 22.77
C ASN A 64 -8.22 6.44 23.72
N PRO A 65 -8.00 6.46 25.05
CA PRO A 65 -9.07 6.76 25.99
C PRO A 65 -9.47 8.23 25.82
N LYS A 66 -10.72 8.45 25.38
CA LYS A 66 -11.29 9.80 25.36
C LYS A 66 -11.43 10.27 26.80
N THR A 67 -10.68 11.30 27.18
CA THR A 67 -10.94 12.07 28.40
C THR A 67 -12.28 12.80 28.22
N GLU A 68 -13.30 12.35 28.94
CA GLU A 68 -14.55 13.10 29.04
C GLU A 68 -14.30 14.36 29.88
N SER A 69 -13.98 15.46 29.20
CA SER A 69 -14.18 16.80 29.72
C SER A 69 -14.78 17.67 28.62
N ALA A 70 -15.98 18.16 28.92
CA ALA A 70 -16.89 18.91 28.07
C ALA A 70 -16.30 20.17 27.41
N GLY A 71 -16.78 20.50 26.21
CA GLY A 71 -16.79 21.91 25.75
C GLY A 71 -16.61 22.15 24.24
N ARG A 72 -17.74 22.35 23.54
CA ARG A 72 -17.98 23.39 22.50
C ARG A 72 -17.01 23.54 21.29
N HIS A 73 -17.56 23.24 20.10
CA HIS A 73 -17.41 23.91 18.79
C HIS A 73 -16.12 24.70 18.46
N LYS A 74 -15.45 24.34 17.35
CA LYS A 74 -15.59 24.98 16.02
C LYS A 74 -14.66 24.35 14.98
N SER A 75 -15.15 24.24 13.74
CA SER A 75 -14.33 24.05 12.55
C SER A 75 -13.45 25.27 12.31
N CYS A 76 -12.28 25.10 11.70
CA CYS A 76 -11.69 26.16 10.89
C CYS A 76 -10.82 25.57 9.77
N ASP A 77 -11.26 25.80 8.54
CA ASP A 77 -10.44 25.81 7.34
C ASP A 77 -9.49 27.03 7.33
N GLU A 78 -8.37 26.85 6.63
CA GLU A 78 -7.46 27.79 5.94
C GLU A 78 -7.02 29.17 6.51
N ALA A 79 -5.68 29.32 6.45
CA ALA A 79 -4.86 30.48 6.04
C ALA A 79 -4.91 31.82 6.82
N HIS A 80 -3.81 32.15 7.52
CA HIS A 80 -2.83 33.18 7.09
C HIS A 80 -1.74 33.51 8.14
N ILE A 81 -0.52 33.65 7.62
CA ILE A 81 0.72 34.30 8.07
C ILE A 81 0.62 35.32 9.22
N ARG A 82 1.44 35.16 10.28
CA ARG A 82 2.30 36.22 10.86
C ARG A 82 3.34 35.69 11.87
N ARG A 83 4.52 36.32 11.83
CA ARG A 83 5.72 36.09 12.66
C ARG A 83 5.54 36.62 14.09
N GLN A 84 5.95 35.85 15.10
CA GLN A 84 7.01 36.15 16.10
C GLN A 84 6.89 35.17 17.26
N GLY A 85 8.04 34.77 17.80
CA GLY A 85 8.18 33.64 18.71
C GLY A 85 7.67 33.90 20.13
N SER A 86 7.32 32.79 20.77
CA SER A 86 7.44 32.57 22.22
C SER A 86 7.06 31.12 22.48
N ASP A 87 7.89 30.49 23.29
CA ASP A 87 7.79 29.14 23.85
C ASP A 87 6.37 28.73 24.24
N HIS A 88 5.82 27.68 23.60
CA HIS A 88 4.67 26.93 24.10
C HIS A 88 4.70 25.50 23.55
N GLY A 89 4.65 24.55 24.48
CA GLY A 89 4.75 23.11 24.25
C GLY A 89 3.77 22.61 23.19
N PHE A 90 4.32 21.89 22.23
CA PHE A 90 3.59 21.16 21.22
C PHE A 90 2.90 19.97 21.91
N GLU A 91 1.67 20.15 22.38
CA GLU A 91 0.78 19.03 22.68
C GLU A 91 0.45 18.33 21.36
N SER A 92 1.32 17.38 20.99
CA SER A 92 1.05 16.44 19.93
C SER A 92 -0.11 15.56 20.35
N CYS A 93 -1.16 15.54 19.54
CA CYS A 93 -2.21 14.53 19.59
C CYS A 93 -1.54 13.17 19.36
N SER A 94 -1.10 12.51 20.42
CA SER A 94 -0.45 11.21 20.33
C SER A 94 -1.52 10.15 20.10
N ASP A 95 -1.30 9.29 19.11
CA ASP A 95 -2.18 8.21 18.69
C ASP A 95 -2.14 6.99 19.64
N GLY A 96 -1.59 7.17 20.84
CA GLY A 96 -1.39 6.10 21.82
C GLY A 96 -0.29 5.10 21.43
N VAL A 97 0.42 5.30 20.32
CA VAL A 97 1.53 4.43 19.90
C VAL A 97 2.84 4.93 20.52
N PRO A 98 3.61 4.07 21.21
CA PRO A 98 4.90 4.47 21.76
C PRO A 98 5.85 4.88 20.65
N ALA A 99 6.66 5.92 20.90
CA ALA A 99 7.66 6.38 19.95
C ALA A 99 8.61 5.22 19.58
N PRO A 100 9.02 5.12 18.30
CA PRO A 100 9.90 4.07 17.85
C PRO A 100 11.27 4.19 18.54
N GLN A 101 11.81 3.06 19.02
CA GLN A 101 13.15 3.01 19.63
C GLN A 101 14.25 3.44 18.66
N LYS A 102 14.05 3.20 17.37
CA LYS A 102 14.96 3.61 16.30
C LYS A 102 14.19 4.05 15.06
N VAL A 103 14.53 5.23 14.57
CA VAL A 103 14.07 5.75 13.27
C VAL A 103 15.18 5.50 12.25
N LEU A 104 14.93 4.60 11.29
CA LEU A 104 15.91 4.26 10.25
C LEU A 104 16.01 5.34 9.16
N PHE A 105 14.88 5.93 8.79
CA PHE A 105 14.75 6.92 7.73
C PHE A 105 13.98 8.15 8.24
N PRO A 106 14.67 9.14 8.83
CA PRO A 106 14.04 10.38 9.28
C PRO A 106 13.38 11.11 8.11
N VAL A 107 12.16 11.60 8.30
CA VAL A 107 11.36 12.23 7.23
C VAL A 107 12.05 13.49 6.68
N GLU A 108 12.79 14.18 7.53
CA GLU A 108 13.55 15.39 7.21
C GLU A 108 14.69 15.11 6.22
N ARG A 109 15.16 13.85 6.17
CA ARG A 109 16.20 13.40 5.22
C ARG A 109 15.62 12.82 3.93
N LEU A 110 14.29 12.72 3.80
CA LEU A 110 13.64 12.20 2.60
C LEU A 110 13.33 13.33 1.62
N SER A 111 13.96 13.30 0.45
CA SER A 111 13.60 14.18 -0.66
C SER A 111 12.53 13.51 -1.55
N LEU A 112 11.34 14.13 -1.61
CA LEU A 112 10.25 13.73 -2.52
C LEU A 112 10.50 14.12 -3.99
N LYS A 113 11.58 14.86 -4.26
CA LYS A 113 11.97 15.30 -5.60
C LYS A 113 13.24 14.58 -6.02
N TRP A 114 13.49 14.53 -7.33
CA TRP A 114 14.78 14.07 -7.85
C TRP A 114 15.89 15.02 -7.39
N GLU A 115 16.88 14.52 -6.66
CA GLU A 115 18.06 15.31 -6.26
C GLU A 115 18.98 15.58 -7.44
N ARG A 116 19.02 14.63 -8.39
CA ARG A 116 19.75 14.73 -9.64
C ARG A 116 18.85 14.34 -10.79
N ILE A 117 18.95 15.08 -11.90
CA ILE A 117 18.26 14.75 -13.14
C ILE A 117 19.05 13.66 -13.86
N TYR A 118 18.38 12.54 -14.15
CA TYR A 118 18.91 11.43 -14.93
C TYR A 118 18.25 11.41 -16.31
N ARG A 119 18.96 10.89 -17.32
CA ARG A 119 18.31 10.50 -18.58
C ARG A 119 17.33 9.36 -18.29
N VAL A 120 16.32 9.21 -19.16
CA VAL A 120 15.39 8.08 -19.09
C VAL A 120 16.18 6.77 -19.05
N GLY A 121 16.00 5.99 -17.99
CA GLY A 121 16.67 4.72 -17.79
C GLY A 121 16.26 3.66 -18.81
N ALA A 122 17.00 2.55 -18.82
CA ALA A 122 16.76 1.43 -19.70
C ALA A 122 15.36 0.82 -19.52
N GLY A 123 14.78 0.35 -20.62
CA GLY A 123 13.62 -0.54 -20.59
C GLY A 123 13.98 -1.93 -20.03
N LEU A 124 12.97 -2.78 -19.83
CA LEU A 124 13.18 -4.17 -19.42
C LEU A 124 12.68 -5.14 -20.46
N HIS A 125 13.52 -6.12 -20.82
CA HIS A 125 13.09 -7.22 -21.67
C HIS A 125 12.03 -8.06 -20.96
N ASN A 126 10.94 -8.36 -21.65
CA ASN A 126 9.99 -9.37 -21.21
C ASN A 126 10.57 -10.75 -21.56
N LEU A 127 10.76 -11.61 -20.54
CA LEU A 127 11.44 -12.90 -20.67
C LEU A 127 10.45 -14.08 -20.65
N GLY A 128 9.17 -13.80 -20.93
CA GLY A 128 8.06 -14.76 -20.87
C GLY A 128 7.25 -14.54 -19.60
N ASN A 129 6.07 -13.91 -19.74
CA ASN A 129 5.16 -13.58 -18.64
C ASN A 129 5.80 -12.76 -17.49
N THR A 130 6.86 -11.98 -17.75
CA THR A 130 7.51 -11.16 -16.71
C THR A 130 7.06 -9.70 -16.72
N CYS A 131 6.00 -9.36 -17.45
CA CYS A 131 5.54 -7.97 -17.57
C CYS A 131 5.00 -7.39 -16.25
N PHE A 132 4.38 -8.23 -15.40
CA PHE A 132 3.94 -7.83 -14.06
C PHE A 132 5.13 -7.37 -13.19
N LEU A 133 6.24 -8.10 -13.25
CA LEU A 133 7.48 -7.77 -12.56
C LEU A 133 8.14 -6.53 -13.17
N ASN A 134 8.21 -6.47 -14.51
CA ASN A 134 8.86 -5.35 -15.21
C ASN A 134 8.17 -4.01 -14.92
N SER A 135 6.83 -3.99 -14.98
CA SER A 135 6.04 -2.78 -14.69
C SER A 135 6.22 -2.32 -13.25
N THR A 136 6.11 -3.23 -12.28
CA THR A 136 6.33 -2.93 -10.86
C THR A 136 7.74 -2.39 -10.58
N ILE A 137 8.78 -3.01 -11.14
CA ILE A 137 10.17 -2.56 -10.95
C ILE A 137 10.36 -1.16 -11.56
N GLN A 138 9.81 -0.89 -12.75
CA GLN A 138 9.92 0.43 -13.36
C GLN A 138 9.23 1.50 -12.50
N CYS A 139 8.05 1.23 -11.94
CA CYS A 139 7.39 2.15 -11.00
C CYS A 139 8.28 2.48 -9.78
N LEU A 140 8.94 1.46 -9.22
CA LEU A 140 9.86 1.66 -8.09
C LEU A 140 11.13 2.43 -8.51
N THR A 141 11.68 2.14 -9.70
CA THR A 141 12.85 2.83 -10.29
C THR A 141 12.62 4.34 -10.43
N TYR A 142 11.38 4.75 -10.73
CA TYR A 142 11.03 6.16 -10.88
C TYR A 142 10.35 6.78 -9.66
N THR A 143 10.47 6.17 -8.48
CA THR A 143 10.02 6.76 -7.21
C THR A 143 11.16 7.58 -6.59
N PRO A 144 11.12 8.93 -6.61
CA PRO A 144 12.30 9.76 -6.32
C PRO A 144 12.94 9.52 -4.95
N PRO A 145 12.20 9.42 -3.82
CA PRO A 145 12.81 9.11 -2.52
C PRO A 145 13.62 7.82 -2.52
N LEU A 146 13.06 6.77 -3.12
CA LEU A 146 13.70 5.45 -3.18
C LEU A 146 14.92 5.48 -4.11
N ALA A 147 14.79 6.15 -5.26
CA ALA A 147 15.86 6.30 -6.23
C ALA A 147 17.03 7.11 -5.65
N ASN A 148 16.77 8.25 -5.00
CA ASN A 148 17.79 9.06 -4.34
C ASN A 148 18.56 8.21 -3.30
N TYR A 149 17.83 7.50 -2.44
CA TYR A 149 18.44 6.63 -1.43
C TYR A 149 19.32 5.54 -2.05
N LEU A 150 18.81 4.77 -3.02
CA LEU A 150 19.57 3.66 -3.58
C LEU A 150 20.74 4.13 -4.46
N LEU A 151 20.56 5.20 -5.25
CA LEU A 151 21.65 5.73 -6.08
C LEU A 151 22.77 6.39 -5.26
N SER A 152 22.50 6.82 -4.02
CA SER A 152 23.53 7.25 -3.06
C SER A 152 24.47 6.11 -2.61
N LYS A 153 24.08 4.85 -2.85
CA LYS A 153 24.76 3.63 -2.38
C LYS A 153 24.96 3.56 -0.87
N GLU A 154 24.18 4.30 -0.09
CA GLU A 154 24.21 4.25 1.37
C GLU A 154 23.90 2.83 1.89
N HIS A 155 22.87 2.18 1.33
CA HIS A 155 22.49 0.83 1.76
C HIS A 155 23.63 -0.18 1.60
N THR A 156 24.17 -0.35 0.39
CA THR A 156 25.20 -1.38 0.15
C THR A 156 26.48 -1.16 0.95
N ARG A 157 26.85 0.09 1.28
CA ARG A 157 28.01 0.37 2.15
C ARG A 157 27.83 -0.17 3.57
N ASN A 158 26.59 -0.24 4.03
CA ASN A 158 26.23 -0.65 5.40
C ASN A 158 25.51 -2.01 5.45
N CYS A 159 25.39 -2.70 4.31
CA CYS A 159 24.66 -3.96 4.22
C CYS A 159 25.59 -5.12 4.57
N HIS A 160 25.35 -5.75 5.72
CA HIS A 160 26.10 -6.91 6.19
C HIS A 160 25.39 -8.25 5.91
N GLN A 161 24.37 -8.25 5.05
CA GLN A 161 23.64 -9.46 4.72
C GLN A 161 24.48 -10.37 3.82
N GLY A 162 24.98 -11.48 4.35
CA GLY A 162 25.73 -12.50 3.60
C GLY A 162 24.92 -13.29 2.58
N GLY A 163 23.67 -12.90 2.32
CA GLY A 163 22.71 -13.64 1.49
C GLY A 163 21.87 -12.73 0.59
N PHE A 164 20.57 -13.02 0.49
CA PHE A 164 19.65 -12.23 -0.33
C PHE A 164 19.24 -10.94 0.39
N CYS A 165 19.57 -9.81 -0.23
CA CYS A 165 19.09 -8.50 0.17
C CYS A 165 18.33 -7.84 -1.00
N MET A 166 17.03 -7.61 -0.81
CA MET A 166 16.19 -7.00 -1.84
C MET A 166 16.61 -5.56 -2.17
N LEU A 167 17.07 -4.79 -1.19
CA LEU A 167 17.57 -3.43 -1.43
C LEU A 167 18.85 -3.44 -2.26
N CYS A 168 19.79 -4.37 -2.01
CA CYS A 168 20.98 -4.52 -2.86
C CYS A 168 20.60 -4.90 -4.30
N VAL A 169 19.62 -5.81 -4.48
CA VAL A 169 19.12 -6.17 -5.81
C VAL A 169 18.50 -4.96 -6.51
N MET A 170 17.64 -4.21 -5.83
CA MET A 170 17.00 -3.02 -6.38
C MET A 170 18.02 -1.91 -6.68
N GLN A 171 19.00 -1.69 -5.80
CA GLN A 171 20.06 -0.71 -6.00
C GLN A 171 20.88 -1.01 -7.27
N ASN A 172 21.33 -2.25 -7.41
CA ASN A 172 22.08 -2.68 -8.58
C ASN A 172 21.26 -2.52 -9.86
N HIS A 173 19.96 -2.82 -9.80
CA HIS A 173 19.05 -2.60 -10.91
C HIS A 173 18.96 -1.12 -11.30
N MET A 174 18.73 -0.21 -10.35
CA MET A 174 18.63 1.23 -10.65
C MET A 174 19.93 1.78 -11.25
N ILE A 175 21.09 1.37 -10.72
CA ILE A 175 22.40 1.73 -11.28
C ILE A 175 22.49 1.27 -12.74
N GLN A 176 22.14 0.02 -13.03
CA GLN A 176 22.17 -0.51 -14.40
C GLN A 176 21.15 0.17 -15.31
N ALA A 177 19.94 0.44 -14.82
CA ALA A 177 18.89 1.11 -15.59
C ALA A 177 19.35 2.49 -16.04
N PHE A 178 19.86 3.32 -15.13
CA PHE A 178 20.31 4.68 -15.48
C PHE A 178 21.64 4.71 -16.25
N ALA A 179 22.51 3.71 -16.08
CA ALA A 179 23.75 3.60 -16.87
C ALA A 179 23.51 3.16 -18.33
N ASN A 180 22.39 2.49 -18.63
CA ASN A 180 22.07 1.95 -19.95
C ASN A 180 20.89 2.68 -20.62
N SER A 181 20.80 3.99 -20.42
CA SER A 181 19.77 4.84 -21.04
C SER A 181 19.65 4.60 -22.55
N GLY A 182 18.42 4.44 -23.05
CA GLY A 182 18.13 4.16 -24.45
C GLY A 182 18.19 2.67 -24.85
N ASN A 183 18.62 1.78 -23.95
CA ASN A 183 18.67 0.34 -24.18
C ASN A 183 17.57 -0.40 -23.40
N ALA A 184 17.52 -1.72 -23.56
CA ALA A 184 16.76 -2.62 -22.70
C ALA A 184 17.70 -3.58 -21.97
N ILE A 185 17.46 -3.80 -20.67
CA ILE A 185 18.24 -4.71 -19.84
C ILE A 185 17.37 -5.89 -19.37
N LYS A 186 18.00 -7.00 -19.03
CA LYS A 186 17.30 -8.19 -18.52
C LYS A 186 17.28 -8.16 -16.98
N PRO A 187 16.11 -8.25 -16.32
CA PRO A 187 16.01 -8.22 -14.85
C PRO A 187 16.36 -9.58 -14.21
N VAL A 188 17.49 -10.19 -14.60
CA VAL A 188 17.87 -11.56 -14.24
C VAL A 188 17.97 -11.76 -12.73
N SER A 189 18.46 -10.75 -11.99
CA SER A 189 18.59 -10.82 -10.53
C SER A 189 17.23 -11.02 -9.84
N PHE A 190 16.18 -10.33 -10.30
CA PHE A 190 14.84 -10.50 -9.72
C PHE A 190 14.25 -11.86 -10.06
N ILE A 191 14.47 -12.35 -11.28
CA ILE A 191 13.97 -13.66 -11.72
C ILE A 191 14.64 -14.79 -10.95
N ARG A 192 15.97 -14.73 -10.79
CA ARG A 192 16.74 -15.72 -10.05
C ARG A 192 16.30 -15.79 -8.58
N ASP A 193 16.04 -14.64 -7.98
CA ASP A 193 15.69 -14.52 -6.56
C ASP A 193 14.16 -14.44 -6.33
N LEU A 194 13.34 -14.74 -7.33
CA LEU A 194 11.88 -14.56 -7.30
C LEU A 194 11.22 -15.33 -6.13
N LYS A 195 11.67 -16.57 -5.87
CA LYS A 195 11.20 -17.40 -4.74
C LYS A 195 11.58 -16.85 -3.37
N LYS A 196 12.60 -15.98 -3.31
CA LYS A 196 13.01 -15.30 -2.06
C LYS A 196 12.17 -14.06 -1.80
N ILE A 197 11.57 -13.49 -2.85
CA ILE A 197 10.57 -12.40 -2.74
C ILE A 197 9.24 -12.98 -2.26
N ALA A 198 8.74 -14.03 -2.91
CA ALA A 198 7.59 -14.80 -2.43
C ALA A 198 7.70 -16.27 -2.86
N ARG A 199 7.38 -17.21 -1.96
CA ARG A 199 7.62 -18.65 -2.19
C ARG A 199 6.80 -19.24 -3.34
N HIS A 200 5.61 -18.70 -3.60
CA HIS A 200 4.67 -19.22 -4.60
C HIS A 200 4.95 -18.74 -6.01
N PHE A 201 5.68 -17.62 -6.19
CA PHE A 201 6.02 -17.13 -7.52
C PHE A 201 6.92 -18.12 -8.26
N ARG A 202 6.58 -18.37 -9.53
CA ARG A 202 7.35 -19.22 -10.43
C ARG A 202 7.68 -18.47 -11.70
N PHE A 203 8.92 -18.57 -12.13
CA PHE A 203 9.33 -18.02 -13.42
C PHE A 203 8.51 -18.64 -14.56
N GLY A 204 8.06 -17.81 -15.50
CA GLY A 204 7.23 -18.20 -16.63
C GLY A 204 5.72 -18.16 -16.36
N ASN A 205 5.28 -18.08 -15.10
CA ASN A 205 3.89 -17.82 -14.77
C ASN A 205 3.56 -16.33 -14.88
N GLN A 206 2.34 -16.03 -15.34
CA GLN A 206 1.77 -14.70 -15.20
C GLN A 206 1.26 -14.55 -13.76
N GLU A 207 1.56 -13.42 -13.12
CA GLU A 207 1.18 -13.13 -11.74
C GLU A 207 0.53 -11.73 -11.63
N ASP A 208 -0.08 -11.43 -10.50
CA ASP A 208 -0.63 -10.11 -10.20
C ASP A 208 0.50 -9.10 -9.87
N ALA A 209 0.53 -7.97 -10.57
CA ALA A 209 1.57 -6.95 -10.41
C ALA A 209 1.53 -6.24 -9.04
N HIS A 210 0.33 -6.03 -8.50
CA HIS A 210 0.13 -5.42 -7.19
C HIS A 210 0.51 -6.41 -6.08
N GLU A 211 0.22 -7.71 -6.23
CA GLU A 211 0.71 -8.73 -5.33
C GLU A 211 2.26 -8.74 -5.31
N PHE A 212 2.89 -8.75 -6.48
CA PHE A 212 4.35 -8.66 -6.59
C PHE A 212 4.91 -7.38 -5.95
N LEU A 213 4.25 -6.24 -6.13
CA LEU A 213 4.61 -4.95 -5.50
C LEU A 213 4.59 -5.04 -3.97
N ARG A 214 3.59 -5.71 -3.39
CA ARG A 214 3.51 -5.87 -1.93
C ARG A 214 4.67 -6.72 -1.41
N TYR A 215 4.97 -7.84 -2.06
CA TYR A 215 6.06 -8.72 -1.63
C TYR A 215 7.45 -8.09 -1.83
N ILE A 216 7.69 -7.34 -2.90
CA ILE A 216 8.98 -6.69 -3.11
C ILE A 216 9.20 -5.56 -2.08
N ILE A 217 8.15 -4.80 -1.72
CA ILE A 217 8.23 -3.80 -0.65
C ILE A 217 8.49 -4.46 0.70
N ASP A 218 7.76 -5.53 1.05
CA ASP A 218 7.99 -6.28 2.28
C ASP A 218 9.42 -6.86 2.35
N ALA A 219 9.93 -7.39 1.24
CA ALA A 219 11.31 -7.88 1.15
C ALA A 219 12.35 -6.74 1.31
N MET A 220 12.09 -5.54 0.77
CA MET A 220 12.93 -4.37 1.00
C MET A 220 12.86 -3.89 2.46
N GLN A 221 11.67 -3.89 3.07
CA GLN A 221 11.49 -3.52 4.47
C GLN A 221 12.23 -4.49 5.41
N LYS A 222 12.10 -5.80 5.17
CA LYS A 222 12.89 -6.82 5.89
C LYS A 222 14.38 -6.60 5.74
N ALA A 223 14.82 -6.15 4.55
CA ALA A 223 16.23 -5.83 4.34
C ALA A 223 16.70 -4.61 5.14
N CYS A 224 15.86 -3.58 5.33
CA CYS A 224 16.16 -2.44 6.21
C CYS A 224 16.29 -2.84 7.69
N LEU A 225 15.48 -3.79 8.12
CA LEU A 225 15.36 -4.19 9.53
C LEU A 225 16.38 -5.25 9.94
N ASN A 226 17.09 -5.86 8.99
CA ASN A 226 18.09 -6.87 9.30
C ASN A 226 19.26 -6.26 10.09
N GLY A 227 19.49 -6.76 11.30
CA GLY A 227 20.44 -6.20 12.28
C GLY A 227 19.81 -5.31 13.36
N TYR A 228 18.49 -5.11 13.33
CA TYR A 228 17.72 -4.38 14.35
C TYR A 228 16.66 -5.25 15.06
N THR A 229 16.67 -6.56 14.78
CA THR A 229 15.85 -7.60 15.40
C THR A 229 16.74 -8.54 16.19
#